data_AF-A0A5C7WGZ6-F1
#
_entry.id   AF-A0A5C7WGZ6-F1
#
_cell.length_a   1.000
_cell.length_b   1.000
_cell.length_c   1.000
_cell.angle_alpha   90.00
_cell.angle_beta   90.00
_cell.angle_gamma   90.00
#
_symmetry.space_group_name_H-M   'P 1'
#
loop_
_entity.id
_entity.type
_entity.pdbx_description
1 polymer ?
#
loop_
_entity_poly.entity_id
_entity_poly.type
_entity_poly.pdbx_seq_one_letter_code
_entity_poly.pdbx_strand_id
1 'polypeptide(L)'
;MVLVTVLVVGLAGFAVYRLQGAFGSHDDTSTPGGAADEIVPFNPKRVLLEVFGDPGTTATITYMDVDSSPQRVDGAVLPWSYDGSTT
;
A
#
# COMPACT_ATOMS: atom_id res chain seq x y z
N MET A 1 49.28 -29.03 3.98
CA MET A 1 48.26 -28.01 3.62
C MET A 1 47.10 -28.64 2.87
N VAL A 2 47.32 -29.33 1.75
CA VAL A 2 46.27 -29.97 0.94
C VAL A 2 45.34 -30.90 1.73
N LEU A 3 45.88 -31.77 2.59
CA LEU A 3 45.06 -32.67 3.43
C LEU A 3 44.12 -31.94 4.38
N VAL A 4 44.61 -30.86 5.01
CA VAL A 4 43.79 -30.04 5.91
C VAL A 4 42.69 -29.34 5.11
N THR A 5 43.01 -28.83 3.92
CA THR A 5 42.03 -28.21 3.02
C THR A 5 40.92 -29.18 2.63
N VAL A 6 41.26 -30.41 2.23
CA VAL A 6 40.26 -31.43 1.86
C VAL A 6 39.35 -31.75 3.05
N LEU A 7 39.91 -31.88 4.25
CA LEU A 7 39.14 -32.16 5.46
C LEU A 7 38.16 -31.04 5.80
N VAL A 8 38.61 -29.78 5.73
CA VAL A 8 37.75 -28.61 6.01
C VAL A 8 36.63 -28.48 4.99
N VAL A 9 36.94 -28.63 3.69
CA VAL A 9 35.93 -28.56 2.62
C VAL A 9 34.90 -29.69 2.76
N GLY A 10 35.35 -30.90 3.07
CA GLY A 10 34.45 -32.03 3.32
C GLY A 10 33.51 -31.79 4.50
N LEU A 11 34.03 -31.27 5.62
CA LEU A 11 33.23 -30.98 6.81
C LEU A 11 32.20 -29.87 6.55
N ALA A 12 32.62 -28.80 5.88
CA ALA A 12 31.74 -27.67 5.54
C ALA A 12 30.62 -28.10 4.58
N GLY A 13 30.97 -28.84 3.52
CA GLY A 13 29.99 -29.38 2.58
C GLY A 13 28.99 -30.32 3.25
N PHE A 14 29.45 -31.18 4.15
CA PHE A 14 28.57 -32.07 4.92
C PHE A 14 27.62 -31.30 5.84
N ALA A 15 28.10 -30.25 6.52
CA ALA A 15 27.28 -29.41 7.36
C ALA A 15 26.18 -28.70 6.55
N VAL A 16 26.53 -28.11 5.40
CA VAL A 16 25.56 -27.46 4.50
C VAL A 16 24.53 -28.47 3.99
N TYR A 17 24.95 -29.66 3.57
CA TYR A 17 24.04 -30.71 3.12
C TYR A 17 23.03 -31.11 4.21
N ARG A 18 23.49 -31.27 5.45
CA ARG A 18 22.63 -31.61 6.60
C ARG A 18 21.62 -30.50 6.91
N LEU A 19 22.03 -29.23 6.84
CA LEU A 19 21.14 -28.10 7.10
C LEU A 19 20.12 -27.93 5.97
N GLN A 20 20.53 -28.07 4.71
CA GLN A 20 19.63 -28.00 3.55
C GLN A 20 18.51 -29.06 3.62
N GLY A 21 18.82 -30.26 4.11
CA GLY A 21 17.83 -31.32 4.31
C GLY A 21 16.91 -31.11 5.53
N ALA A 22 17.37 -30.39 6.56
CA ALA A 22 16.60 -30.16 7.78
C ALA A 22 15.63 -28.96 7.69
N PHE A 23 15.91 -27.97 6.84
CA PHE A 23 15.12 -26.75 6.71
C PHE A 23 14.20 -26.72 5.48
N GLY A 24 13.38 -27.76 5.30
CA GLY A 24 12.20 -27.67 4.42
C GLY A 24 12.47 -27.60 2.92
N SER A 25 13.59 -28.14 2.41
CA SER A 25 13.86 -28.18 0.96
C SER A 25 12.88 -29.03 0.14
N HIS A 26 12.01 -29.80 0.80
CA HIS A 26 10.95 -30.60 0.19
C HIS A 26 9.55 -30.14 0.62
N ASP A 27 9.44 -29.07 1.42
CA ASP A 27 8.16 -28.51 1.80
C ASP A 27 7.80 -27.46 0.75
N ASP A 28 6.74 -27.73 -0.02
CA ASP A 28 6.13 -26.76 -0.91
C ASP A 28 5.62 -25.57 -0.08
N THR A 29 6.44 -24.52 0.05
CA THR A 29 6.03 -23.24 0.67
C THR A 29 5.08 -22.44 -0.22
N SER A 30 4.49 -23.07 -1.24
CA SER A 30 3.52 -22.46 -2.12
C SER A 30 2.28 -22.17 -1.30
N THR A 31 2.06 -20.88 -0.99
CA THR A 31 0.76 -20.42 -0.49
C THR A 31 -0.30 -20.94 -1.46
N PRO A 32 -1.41 -21.58 -1.01
CA PRO A 32 -2.46 -21.98 -1.91
C PRO A 32 -2.92 -20.75 -2.70
N GLY A 33 -2.74 -20.77 -4.02
CA GLY A 33 -3.17 -19.68 -4.88
C GLY A 33 -4.68 -19.53 -4.76
N GLY A 34 -5.14 -18.43 -4.17
CA GLY A 34 -6.57 -18.15 -4.00
C GLY A 34 -6.97 -17.42 -2.72
N ALA A 35 -6.05 -17.16 -1.78
CA ALA A 35 -6.36 -16.52 -0.49
C ALA A 35 -6.08 -15.00 -0.43
N ALA A 36 -5.69 -14.37 -1.53
CA ALA A 36 -5.70 -12.91 -1.64
C ALA A 36 -6.98 -12.51 -2.36
N ASP A 37 -8.09 -12.54 -1.63
CA ASP A 37 -9.27 -11.79 -2.07
C ASP A 37 -8.83 -10.34 -2.27
N GLU A 38 -9.32 -9.67 -3.32
CA GLU A 38 -8.97 -8.28 -3.58
C GLU A 38 -9.32 -7.48 -2.32
N ILE A 39 -8.31 -6.86 -1.68
CA ILE A 39 -8.51 -6.01 -0.52
C ILE A 39 -9.18 -4.74 -1.03
N VAL A 40 -10.50 -4.81 -1.23
CA VAL A 40 -11.30 -3.65 -1.57
C VAL A 40 -11.34 -2.72 -0.37
N PRO A 41 -11.41 -1.39 -0.60
CA PRO A 41 -11.46 -0.43 0.49
C PRO A 41 -12.70 -0.66 1.34
N PHE A 42 -12.52 -1.19 2.55
CA PHE A 42 -13.63 -1.54 3.44
C PHE A 42 -14.10 -0.36 4.30
N ASN A 43 -13.44 0.80 4.21
CA ASN A 43 -13.81 2.01 4.92
C ASN A 43 -13.45 3.28 4.12
N PRO A 44 -14.08 3.49 2.96
CA PRO A 44 -13.90 4.72 2.20
C PRO A 44 -14.32 5.92 3.07
N LYS A 45 -13.44 6.91 3.20
CA LYS A 45 -13.74 8.11 3.98
C LYS A 45 -14.46 9.11 3.09
N ARG A 46 -15.60 9.64 3.56
CA ARG A 46 -16.28 10.77 2.94
C ARG A 46 -15.72 12.10 3.45
N VAL A 47 -15.47 13.02 2.53
CA VAL A 47 -14.98 14.37 2.78
C VAL A 47 -16.01 15.36 2.25
N LEU A 48 -16.59 16.15 3.16
CA LEU A 48 -17.51 17.23 2.82
C LEU A 48 -16.81 18.56 3.11
N LEU A 49 -16.69 19.41 2.09
CA LEU A 49 -16.22 20.79 2.22
C LEU A 49 -17.40 21.72 1.99
N GLU A 50 -17.62 22.67 2.90
CA GLU A 50 -18.70 23.64 2.81
C GLU A 50 -18.19 25.06 3.01
N VAL A 51 -18.68 25.98 2.20
CA VAL A 51 -18.42 27.40 2.32
C VAL A 51 -19.76 28.13 2.42
N PHE A 52 -19.94 28.86 3.51
CA PHE A 52 -21.17 29.60 3.80
C PHE A 52 -20.97 31.10 3.62
N GLY A 53 -22.05 31.80 3.29
CA GLY A 53 -22.10 33.25 3.16
C GLY A 53 -23.52 33.71 2.90
N ASP A 54 -23.72 35.02 2.82
CA ASP A 54 -25.03 35.57 2.48
C ASP A 54 -25.48 35.08 1.09
N PRO A 55 -26.76 34.68 0.91
CA PRO A 55 -27.25 34.15 -0.35
C PRO A 55 -27.00 35.12 -1.51
N GLY A 56 -26.41 34.62 -2.60
CA GLY A 56 -26.11 35.41 -3.79
C GLY A 56 -24.78 36.16 -3.75
N THR A 57 -24.02 36.06 -2.65
CA THR A 57 -22.60 36.46 -2.65
C THR A 57 -21.75 35.47 -3.43
N THR A 58 -20.60 35.93 -3.93
CA THR A 58 -19.67 35.10 -4.69
C THR A 58 -18.30 35.06 -4.02
N ALA A 59 -17.64 33.90 -4.11
CA ALA A 59 -16.29 33.68 -3.60
C ALA A 59 -15.40 32.97 -4.61
N THR A 60 -14.09 33.18 -4.50
CA THR A 60 -13.11 32.29 -5.14
C THR A 60 -12.76 31.19 -4.16
N ILE A 61 -13.06 29.94 -4.51
CA ILE A 61 -12.83 28.78 -3.65
C ILE A 61 -11.66 27.99 -4.22
N THR A 62 -10.59 27.84 -3.43
CA THR A 62 -9.45 26.99 -3.78
C THR A 62 -9.31 25.91 -2.72
N TYR A 63 -9.29 24.66 -3.14
CA TYR A 63 -9.24 23.49 -2.25
C TYR A 63 -8.43 22.37 -2.88
N MET A 64 -8.13 21.33 -2.10
CA MET A 64 -7.54 20.09 -2.57
C MET A 64 -8.60 19.01 -2.52
N ASP A 65 -8.82 18.29 -3.63
CA ASP A 65 -9.80 17.20 -3.68
C ASP A 65 -9.26 15.90 -3.06
N VAL A 66 -10.10 14.86 -3.02
CA VAL A 66 -9.74 13.55 -2.47
C VAL A 66 -8.60 12.85 -3.22
N ASP A 67 -8.31 13.26 -4.46
CA ASP A 67 -7.24 12.75 -5.30
C ASP A 67 -5.95 13.59 -5.18
N SER A 68 -5.89 14.49 -4.19
CA SER A 68 -4.78 15.44 -3.98
C SER A 68 -4.54 16.39 -5.15
N SER A 69 -5.55 16.62 -5.99
CA SER A 69 -5.49 17.59 -7.08
C SER A 69 -5.97 18.97 -6.58
N PRO A 70 -5.20 20.05 -6.85
CA PRO A 70 -5.65 21.39 -6.58
C PRO A 70 -6.85 21.75 -7.47
N GLN A 71 -7.92 22.24 -6.85
CA GLN A 71 -9.13 22.71 -7.50
C GLN A 71 -9.34 24.19 -7.23
N ARG A 72 -9.87 24.91 -8.22
CA ARG A 72 -10.21 26.32 -8.10
C ARG A 72 -11.53 26.61 -8.80
N VAL A 73 -12.42 27.29 -8.09
CA VAL A 73 -13.71 27.75 -8.58
C VAL A 73 -13.78 29.26 -8.40
N ASP A 74 -13.71 30.00 -9.49
CA ASP A 74 -13.87 31.46 -9.48
C ASP A 74 -15.37 31.82 -9.50
N GLY A 75 -15.77 32.77 -8.66
CA GLY A 75 -17.15 33.30 -8.65
C GLY A 75 -18.21 32.29 -8.17
N ALA A 76 -17.85 31.35 -7.30
CA ALA A 76 -18.78 30.39 -6.71
C ALA A 76 -19.87 31.12 -5.91
N VAL A 77 -21.14 30.88 -6.24
CA VAL A 77 -22.28 31.41 -5.48
C VAL A 77 -22.39 30.68 -4.16
N LEU A 78 -22.56 31.42 -3.07
CA LEU A 78 -22.71 30.85 -1.73
C LEU A 78 -24.19 30.62 -1.37
N PRO A 79 -24.50 29.56 -0.59
CA PRO A 79 -23.57 28.55 -0.07
C PRO A 79 -23.08 27.55 -1.14
N TRP A 80 -21.86 27.03 -0.97
CA TRP A 80 -21.21 26.08 -1.87
C TRP A 80 -20.75 24.82 -1.11
N SER A 81 -20.76 23.67 -1.77
CA SER A 81 -20.25 22.42 -1.22
C SER A 81 -19.49 21.53 -2.24
N TYR A 82 -18.61 20.69 -1.71
CA TYR A 82 -17.93 19.59 -2.41
C TYR A 82 -18.04 18.31 -1.56
N ASP A 83 -18.38 17.19 -2.21
CA ASP A 83 -18.48 15.86 -1.60
C ASP A 83 -17.59 14.89 -2.38
N GLY A 84 -16.64 14.25 -1.69
CA GLY A 84 -15.71 13.27 -2.27
C GLY A 84 -15.49 12.08 -1.34
N SER A 85 -15.09 10.95 -1.90
CA SER A 85 -14.78 9.73 -1.14
C SER A 85 -13.41 9.19 -1.50
N THR A 86 -12.65 8.75 -0.50
CA THR A 86 -11.40 8.02 -0.74
C THR A 86 -11.68 6.59 -1.17
N THR A 87 -10.80 6.03 -2.00
CA THR A 87 -10.70 4.58 -2.20
C THR A 87 -9.65 4.00 -1.24
#